data_AF-A0A9D8J3S6-F1
#
_entry.id   AF-A0A9D8J3S6-F1
#
_cell.length_a   1.000
_cell.length_b   1.000
_cell.length_c   1.000
_cell.angle_alpha   90.00
_cell.angle_beta   90.00
_cell.angle_gamma   90.00
#
_symmetry.space_group_name_H-M   'P 1'
#
loop_
_entity.id
_entity.type
_entity.pdbx_description
1 polymer ?
#
loop_
_entity_poly.entity_id
_entity_poly.type
_entity_poly.pdbx_seq_one_letter_code
_entity_poly.pdbx_strand_id
1 'polypeptide(L)' 'MKETVKDCHHPWTWMMVTADGLVKPCCFAPGSLGNLHEAGPDAIWNGQTAMELRSFIRDNRIHRVCANAPCKYVQNMTRK' A
#
# COMPACT_ATOMS: atom_id res chain seq x y z
N MET A 1 -19.82 -12.08 1.64
CA MET A 1 -19.30 -10.85 2.28
C MET A 1 -18.28 -10.24 1.32
N LYS A 2 -18.25 -8.91 1.12
CA LYS A 2 -17.28 -8.29 0.20
C LYS A 2 -15.93 -8.12 0.89
N GLU A 3 -14.84 -8.46 0.21
CA GLU A 3 -13.47 -8.27 0.70
C GLU A 3 -13.18 -6.77 0.90
N THR A 4 -12.52 -6.41 2.00
CA THR A 4 -12.13 -5.03 2.33
C THR A 4 -10.62 -4.91 2.43
N VAL A 5 -10.09 -3.73 2.78
CA VAL A 5 -8.63 -3.55 2.89
C VAL A 5 -7.97 -4.51 3.86
N LYS A 6 -8.64 -4.95 4.93
CA LYS A 6 -8.11 -5.97 5.86
C LYS A 6 -7.76 -7.31 5.21
N ASP A 7 -8.38 -7.62 4.07
CA ASP A 7 -8.17 -8.87 3.32
C ASP A 7 -7.02 -8.71 2.28
N CYS A 8 -6.45 -7.52 2.14
CA CYS A 8 -5.33 -7.24 1.23
C CYS A 8 -3.99 -7.66 1.87
N HIS A 9 -3.31 -8.64 1.27
CA HIS A 9 -2.01 -9.14 1.75
C HIS A 9 -0.79 -8.54 1.01
N HIS A 10 -1.00 -7.73 -0.03
CA HIS A 10 0.09 -7.22 -0.87
C HIS A 10 1.21 -6.50 -0.09
N PRO A 11 0.94 -5.66 0.92
CA PRO A 11 2.00 -4.98 1.69
C PRO A 11 2.89 -5.90 2.53
N TRP A 12 2.65 -7.22 2.53
CA TRP A 12 3.49 -8.23 3.17
C TRP A 12 4.22 -9.13 2.18
N THR A 13 3.71 -9.29 0.95
CA THR A 13 4.20 -10.30 0.00
C THR A 13 4.73 -9.71 -1.30
N TRP A 14 4.48 -8.43 -1.59
CA TRP A 14 4.75 -7.87 -2.91
C TRP A 14 5.26 -6.43 -2.85
N MET A 15 6.38 -6.19 -3.53
CA MET A 15 6.97 -4.86 -3.69
C MET A 15 7.12 -4.56 -5.18
N MET A 16 6.57 -3.44 -5.64
CA MET A 16 6.81 -2.92 -6.97
C MET A 16 7.76 -1.75 -6.91
N VAL A 17 8.69 -1.74 -7.85
CA VAL A 17 9.62 -0.64 -8.07
C VAL A 17 9.35 -0.12 -9.47
N THR A 18 9.08 1.18 -9.59
CA THR A 18 8.90 1.85 -10.89
C THR A 18 10.25 2.31 -11.45
N ALA A 19 10.27 2.69 -12.73
CA ALA A 19 11.50 3.08 -13.43
C ALA A 19 12.18 4.34 -12.84
N ASP A 20 11.41 5.20 -12.16
CA ASP A 20 11.87 6.39 -11.43
C ASP A 20 12.21 6.09 -9.95
N GLY A 21 12.30 4.81 -9.58
CA GLY A 21 12.75 4.36 -8.27
C GLY A 21 11.67 4.34 -7.17
N LEU A 22 10.43 4.72 -7.46
CA LEU A 22 9.37 4.69 -6.45
C LEU A 22 9.03 3.25 -6.05
N VAL A 23 8.97 3.02 -4.74
CA VAL A 23 8.57 1.74 -4.16
C VAL A 23 7.08 1.79 -3.84
N LYS A 24 6.32 0.82 -4.32
CA LYS A 24 4.86 0.71 -4.14
C LYS A 24 4.47 -0.64 -3.53
N PRO A 25 3.40 -0.69 -2.70
CA PRO A 25 2.94 -1.94 -2.10
C PRO A 25 2.06 -2.80 -3.03
N CYS A 26 1.50 -2.22 -4.08
CA CYS A 26 0.71 -2.90 -5.11
C CYS A 26 0.69 -2.07 -6.42
N CYS A 27 0.35 -2.66 -7.56
CA CYS A 27 0.27 -1.93 -8.84
C CYS A 27 -0.85 -0.87 -8.86
N PHE A 28 -1.89 -1.06 -8.04
CA PHE A 28 -3.04 -0.15 -7.94
C PHE A 28 -2.82 1.02 -6.99
N ALA A 29 -1.81 0.98 -6.12
CA ALA A 29 -1.58 2.02 -5.13
C ALA A 29 -1.16 3.32 -5.83
N PRO A 30 -1.91 4.44 -5.66
CA PRO A 30 -1.51 5.71 -6.24
C PRO A 30 -0.22 6.25 -5.59
N GLY A 31 -0.11 6.13 -4.27
CA GLY A 31 1.06 6.59 -3.50
C GLY A 31 2.22 5.58 -3.47
N SER A 32 3.36 6.03 -2.94
CA SER A 32 4.58 5.24 -2.72
C SER A 32 4.90 5.08 -1.23
N LEU A 33 5.75 4.10 -0.92
CA LEU A 33 6.35 3.88 0.39
C LEU A 33 7.65 4.67 0.57
N GLY A 34 8.34 4.96 -0.54
CA GLY A 34 9.62 5.67 -0.59
C GLY A 34 10.22 5.61 -2.00
N ASN A 35 11.48 6.01 -2.14
CA ASN A 35 12.24 5.95 -3.40
C ASN A 35 13.62 5.30 -3.18
N LEU A 36 14.00 4.36 -4.04
CA LEU A 36 15.29 3.66 -3.97
C LEU A 36 16.51 4.55 -4.22
N HIS A 37 16.32 5.74 -4.80
CA HIS A 37 17.37 6.75 -4.92
C HIS A 37 17.72 7.41 -3.58
N GLU A 38 16.84 7.31 -2.57
CA GLU A 38 17.01 7.94 -1.25
C GLU A 38 17.39 6.92 -0.16
N ALA A 39 16.82 5.71 -0.21
CA ALA A 39 17.04 4.67 0.79
C ALA A 39 16.99 3.26 0.18
N GLY A 40 17.66 2.31 0.83
CA GLY A 40 17.63 0.90 0.40
C GLY A 40 16.24 0.26 0.52
N PRO A 41 15.97 -0.83 -0.21
CA PRO A 41 14.65 -1.47 -0.24
C PRO A 41 14.17 -1.94 1.13
N ASP A 42 15.07 -2.48 1.96
CA ASP A 42 14.71 -2.94 3.32
C ASP A 42 14.29 -1.78 4.23
N ALA A 43 15.06 -0.68 4.22
CA ALA A 43 14.75 0.52 4.99
C ALA A 43 13.39 1.14 4.59
N ILE A 44 13.05 1.10 3.31
CA ILE A 44 11.73 1.56 2.83
C ILE A 44 10.62 0.59 3.25
N TRP A 45 10.83 -0.72 3.07
CA TRP A 45 9.82 -1.74 3.35
C TRP A 45 9.50 -1.91 4.84
N ASN A 46 10.48 -1.63 5.70
CA ASN A 46 10.36 -1.63 7.16
C ASN A 46 10.26 -0.20 7.73
N GLY A 47 10.15 0.81 6.86
CA GLY A 47 10.04 2.20 7.25
C GLY A 47 8.65 2.60 7.75
N GLN A 48 8.57 3.81 8.30
CA GLN A 48 7.37 4.35 8.94
C GLN A 48 6.12 4.25 8.04
N THR A 49 6.20 4.69 6.78
CA THR A 49 5.06 4.67 5.85
C THR A 49 4.52 3.26 5.59
N ALA A 50 5.41 2.26 5.49
CA ALA A 50 5.03 0.86 5.26
C ALA A 50 4.39 0.25 6.51
N MET A 51 4.94 0.53 7.70
CA MET A 51 4.38 0.10 8.98
C MET A 51 3.00 0.73 9.24
N GLU A 52 2.84 2.03 8.96
CA GLU A 52 1.56 2.73 9.05
C GLU A 52 0.52 2.14 8.10
N LEU A 53 0.89 1.88 6.84
CA LEU A 53 0.00 1.21 5.88
C LEU A 53 -0.50 -0.14 6.42
N ARG A 54 0.41 -0.98 6.94
CA ARG A 54 0.05 -2.30 7.50
C ARG A 54 -0.84 -2.17 8.73
N SER A 55 -0.61 -1.18 9.59
CA SER A 55 -1.49 -0.91 10.74
C SER A 55 -2.89 -0.49 10.30
N PHE A 56 -2.99 0.41 9.32
CA PHE A 56 -4.29 0.83 8.78
C PHE A 56 -5.05 -0.34 8.17
N ILE A 57 -4.36 -1.21 7.42
CA ILE A 57 -4.98 -2.43 6.86
C ILE A 57 -5.49 -3.35 7.96
N ARG A 58 -4.67 -3.63 8.98
CA ARG A 58 -5.07 -4.44 10.14
C ARG A 58 -6.32 -3.87 10.82
N ASP A 59 -6.40 -2.55 10.94
CA ASP A 59 -7.52 -1.84 11.56
C ASP A 59 -8.69 -1.63 10.58
N ASN A 60 -8.64 -2.25 9.39
CA ASN A 60 -9.62 -2.13 8.31
C ASN A 60 -9.92 -0.68 7.90
N ARG A 61 -8.88 0.15 7.78
CA ARG A 61 -8.92 1.57 7.39
C ARG A 61 -8.08 1.80 6.13
N ILE A 62 -8.50 2.73 5.29
CA ILE A 62 -7.77 3.10 4.08
C ILE A 62 -6.65 4.08 4.44
N HIS A 63 -5.40 3.67 4.22
CA HIS A 63 -4.24 4.56 4.31
C HIS A 63 -4.10 5.43 3.06
N ARG A 64 -3.48 6.62 3.18
CA ARG A 64 -3.28 7.56 2.05
C ARG A 64 -2.58 6.96 0.82
N VAL A 65 -1.70 5.98 1.03
CA VAL A 65 -1.00 5.25 -0.06
C VAL A 65 -1.99 4.52 -0.98
N CYS A 66 -3.11 4.06 -0.41
CA CYS A 66 -4.16 3.33 -1.12
C CYS A 66 -5.43 4.17 -1.36
N ALA A 67 -5.45 5.45 -0.96
CA ALA A 67 -6.62 6.30 -1.13
C ALA A 67 -6.98 6.42 -2.62
N ASN A 68 -8.27 6.19 -2.94
CA ASN A 68 -8.79 6.18 -4.31
C ASN A 68 -8.14 5.14 -5.25
N ALA A 69 -7.45 4.13 -4.71
CA ALA A 69 -6.90 3.05 -5.54
C ALA A 69 -8.03 2.30 -6.27
N PRO A 70 -7.91 2.05 -7.59
CA PRO A 70 -8.92 1.32 -8.36
C PRO A 70 -8.77 -0.20 -8.16
N CYS A 71 -8.85 -0.66 -6.91
CA CYS A 71 -8.80 -2.08 -6.55
C CYS A 71 -10.03 -2.48 -5.74
N LYS A 72 -10.39 -3.77 -5.81
CA LYS A 72 -11.58 -4.32 -5.15
C LYS A 72 -11.64 -4.01 -3.65
N TYR A 73 -10.52 -4.06 -2.94
CA TYR A 73 -10.46 -3.86 -1.49
C TYR A 73 -10.87 -2.45 -1.07
N VAL A 74 -10.41 -1.43 -1.80
CA VAL A 74 -10.73 -0.03 -1.55
C VAL A 74 -12.14 0.29 -2.03
N GLN A 75 -12.49 -0.09 -3.25
CA GLN A 75 -13.80 0.17 -3.85
C GLN A 75 -14.97 -0.47 -3.07
N ASN A 76 -14.75 -1.62 -2.43
CA ASN A 76 -15.76 -2.24 -1.59
C ASN A 76 -16.02 -1.49 -0.27
N MET A 77 -15.11 -0.60 0.14
CA MET A 77 -15.25 0.24 1.34
C MET A 77 -15.76 1.65 1.02
N THR A 78 -15.39 2.21 -0.13
CA THR A 78 -15.96 3.45 -0.66
C THR A 78 -17.31 3.16 -1.30
N ARG A 79 -18.34 3.01 -0.46
CA ARG A 79 -19.74 3.08 -0.93
C ARG A 79 -19.96 4.46 -1.56
N LYS A 80 -20.27 4.49 -2.86
CA LYS A 80 -21.19 5.50 -3.39
C LYS A 80 -22.59 5.18 -2.90
#